data_AF-A0A8T8SCN1-F1
#
_entry.id   AF-A0A8T8SCN1-F1
#
_cell.length_a   1.000
_cell.length_b   1.000
_cell.length_c   1.000
_cell.angle_alpha   90.00
_cell.angle_beta   90.00
_cell.angle_gamma   90.00
#
_symmetry.space_group_name_H-M   'P 1'
#
loop_
_entity.id
_entity.type
_entity.pdbx_description
1 polymer ?
#
loop_
_entity_poly.entity_id
_entity_poly.type
_entity_poly.pdbx_seq_one_letter_code
_entity_poly.pdbx_strand_id
1 'polypeptide(L)'
;MSANNAEDPPALAASLRCLERLPDAQRPLVEQAIRAQFDADQQASQAAAAQEAEEEANRLDLERQEIEADEIRRAAAAKEQEAQLAAAKNLIDLAKAHDLPSEGKGKGRQVIQDDAMSNDLDILVATPSQKIRDRIRACEYIDLWHLTAEGMAAATKSKISGDTSFELGSDGTFKIKDSVTGFRPDQDLSMPSWVTANGHYVRLMQDEGVPENIIQSMIRLNHLLTNHPDFERHGQAIRMWHQHQRRQWVISGHLNTDGVRFNLGKPNQNHYDAIRLRLLEERAERRLAPVKRTSSDDHAPSADGGGSRPKVARVERTPFRCFVCFSSAAGHPFTTCAAKERVDGKHQHVTRGASGRPVFADSLKPICINYQIKGCTGICRTGGVHRCANCGIGGHGCTKLDKLY
;
A
#
# COMPACT_ATOMS: atom_id res chain seq x y z
N MET A 1 -52.19 -9.03 51.59
CA MET A 1 -51.24 -9.22 50.48
C MET A 1 -51.21 -7.91 49.71
N SER A 2 -50.24 -7.07 50.02
CA SER A 2 -50.22 -5.67 49.62
C SER A 2 -49.90 -5.54 48.14
N ALA A 3 -50.88 -5.06 47.38
CA ALA A 3 -50.68 -4.51 46.05
C ALA A 3 -49.86 -3.21 46.18
N ASN A 4 -48.59 -3.25 45.80
CA ASN A 4 -47.85 -2.05 45.48
C ASN A 4 -48.21 -1.66 44.04
N ASN A 5 -49.13 -0.69 43.91
CA ASN A 5 -49.41 0.00 42.66
C ASN A 5 -48.21 0.89 42.28
N ALA A 6 -47.13 0.29 41.82
CA ALA A 6 -46.21 0.96 40.90
C ALA A 6 -46.59 0.44 39.51
N GLU A 7 -46.90 1.33 38.58
CA GLU A 7 -47.17 0.93 37.19
C GLU A 7 -45.99 0.09 36.69
N ASP A 8 -46.27 -1.14 36.24
CA ASP A 8 -45.24 -2.03 35.72
C ASP A 8 -44.48 -1.30 34.60
N PRO A 9 -43.13 -1.36 34.56
CA PRO A 9 -42.34 -0.71 33.52
C PRO A 9 -42.87 -1.07 32.13
N PRO A 10 -42.87 -0.16 31.14
CA PRO A 10 -43.49 -0.40 29.83
C PRO A 10 -43.01 -1.70 29.15
N ALA A 11 -41.75 -2.09 29.35
CA ALA A 11 -41.17 -3.33 28.86
C ALA A 11 -41.69 -4.58 29.60
N LEU A 12 -41.89 -4.51 30.92
CA LEU A 12 -42.48 -5.60 31.71
C LEU A 12 -43.98 -5.74 31.39
N ALA A 13 -44.71 -4.63 31.36
CA ALA A 13 -46.12 -4.59 30.97
C ALA A 13 -46.32 -5.17 29.55
N ALA A 14 -45.40 -4.88 28.63
CA ALA A 14 -45.42 -5.45 27.29
C ALA A 14 -45.27 -6.97 27.27
N SER A 15 -44.38 -7.52 28.09
CA SER A 15 -44.14 -8.96 28.23
C SER A 15 -45.30 -9.68 28.92
N LEU A 16 -45.97 -9.04 29.88
CA LEU A 16 -47.12 -9.59 30.61
C LEU A 16 -48.40 -9.70 29.76
N ARG A 17 -48.50 -8.97 28.62
CA ARG A 17 -49.66 -9.07 27.70
C ARG A 17 -49.90 -10.49 27.16
N CYS A 18 -48.89 -11.36 27.14
CA CYS A 18 -49.06 -12.74 26.69
C CYS A 18 -49.98 -13.58 27.61
N LEU A 19 -50.13 -13.16 28.87
CA LEU A 19 -50.96 -13.84 29.88
C LEU A 19 -52.46 -13.81 29.56
N GLU A 20 -52.92 -12.79 28.82
CA GLU A 20 -54.32 -12.65 28.39
C GLU A 20 -54.80 -13.85 27.56
N ARG A 21 -53.87 -14.53 26.86
CA ARG A 21 -54.15 -15.66 25.99
C ARG A 21 -54.04 -17.02 26.67
N LEU A 22 -53.59 -17.07 27.93
CA LEU A 22 -53.39 -18.30 28.68
C LEU A 22 -54.59 -18.66 29.56
N PRO A 23 -54.83 -19.97 29.84
CA PRO A 23 -55.84 -20.41 30.80
C PRO A 23 -55.53 -19.92 32.22
N ASP A 24 -56.58 -19.59 32.99
CA ASP A 24 -56.45 -18.99 34.34
C ASP A 24 -55.59 -19.81 35.31
N ALA A 25 -55.60 -21.14 35.18
CA ALA A 25 -54.81 -22.03 36.03
C ALA A 25 -53.28 -21.88 35.81
N GLN A 26 -52.84 -21.41 34.64
CA GLN A 26 -51.42 -21.30 34.28
C GLN A 26 -50.88 -19.86 34.37
N ARG A 27 -51.77 -18.86 34.33
CA ARG A 27 -51.41 -17.43 34.41
C ARG A 27 -50.47 -17.07 35.57
N PRO A 28 -50.70 -17.48 36.83
CA PRO A 28 -49.85 -17.04 37.94
C PRO A 28 -48.42 -17.60 37.85
N LEU A 29 -48.27 -18.83 37.35
CA LEU A 29 -46.96 -19.47 37.19
C LEU A 29 -46.14 -18.80 36.08
N VAL A 30 -46.78 -18.49 34.95
CA VAL A 30 -46.13 -17.82 33.82
C VAL A 30 -45.82 -16.36 34.15
N GLU A 31 -46.71 -15.65 34.86
CA GLU A 31 -46.46 -14.28 35.33
C GLU A 31 -45.23 -14.22 36.23
N GLN A 32 -45.13 -15.13 37.20
CA GLN A 32 -43.99 -15.20 38.10
C GLN A 32 -42.68 -15.46 37.34
N ALA A 33 -42.70 -16.34 36.34
CA ALA A 33 -41.54 -16.61 35.50
C ALA A 33 -41.11 -15.39 34.67
N ILE A 34 -42.07 -14.65 34.10
CA ILE A 34 -41.79 -13.43 33.32
C ILE A 34 -41.19 -12.34 34.20
N ARG A 35 -41.77 -12.10 35.39
CA ARG A 35 -41.23 -11.10 36.34
C ARG A 35 -39.82 -11.48 36.80
N ALA A 36 -39.58 -12.76 37.14
CA ALA A 36 -38.26 -13.24 37.53
C ALA A 36 -37.21 -13.11 36.41
N GLN A 37 -37.59 -13.42 35.16
CA GLN A 37 -36.69 -13.25 34.02
C GLN A 37 -36.37 -11.77 33.78
N PHE A 38 -37.37 -10.89 33.86
CA PHE A 38 -37.18 -9.46 33.69
C PHE A 38 -36.26 -8.86 34.75
N ASP A 39 -36.40 -9.28 36.01
CA ASP A 39 -35.52 -8.86 37.11
C ASP A 39 -34.08 -9.36 36.89
N ALA A 40 -33.91 -10.60 36.41
CA ALA A 40 -32.60 -11.15 36.07
C ALA A 40 -31.94 -10.39 34.90
N ASP A 41 -32.70 -10.06 33.86
CA ASP A 41 -32.22 -9.29 32.71
C ASP A 41 -31.83 -7.86 33.11
N GLN A 42 -32.60 -7.23 34.00
CA GLN A 42 -32.25 -5.92 34.57
C GLN A 42 -30.95 -5.97 35.36
N GLN A 43 -30.78 -6.97 36.23
CA GLN A 43 -29.56 -7.14 37.01
C GLN A 43 -28.34 -7.38 36.10
N ALA A 44 -28.50 -8.21 35.06
CA ALA A 44 -27.44 -8.47 34.08
C ALA A 44 -27.07 -7.20 33.30
N SER A 45 -28.06 -6.41 32.87
CA SER A 45 -27.84 -5.15 32.17
C SER A 45 -27.15 -4.12 33.04
N GLN A 46 -27.51 -4.02 34.33
CA GLN A 46 -26.85 -3.12 35.27
C GLN A 46 -25.40 -3.56 35.54
N ALA A 47 -25.15 -4.86 35.68
CA ALA A 47 -23.80 -5.39 35.86
C ALA A 47 -22.91 -5.13 34.63
N ALA A 48 -23.45 -5.32 33.41
CA ALA A 48 -22.72 -5.02 32.18
C ALA A 48 -22.40 -3.52 32.06
N ALA A 49 -23.36 -2.64 32.37
CA ALA A 49 -23.13 -1.20 32.37
C ALA A 49 -22.09 -0.77 33.41
N ALA A 50 -22.06 -1.41 34.58
CA ALA A 50 -21.04 -1.16 35.60
C ALA A 50 -19.64 -1.61 35.14
N GLN A 51 -19.54 -2.76 34.49
CA GLN A 51 -18.27 -3.24 33.92
C GLN A 51 -17.75 -2.32 32.81
N GLU A 52 -18.62 -1.90 31.90
CA GLU A 52 -18.24 -0.98 30.82
C GLU A 52 -17.76 0.37 31.37
N ALA A 53 -18.41 0.89 32.41
CA ALA A 53 -17.99 2.11 33.09
C ALA A 53 -16.61 1.95 33.77
N GLU A 54 -16.31 0.80 34.36
CA GLU A 54 -15.00 0.50 34.96
C GLU A 54 -13.90 0.39 33.89
N GLU A 55 -14.17 -0.28 32.77
CA GLU A 55 -13.25 -0.38 31.64
C GLU A 55 -12.95 0.99 31.01
N GLU A 56 -13.97 1.84 30.86
CA GLU A 56 -13.81 3.21 30.38
C GLU A 56 -12.99 4.08 31.35
N ALA A 57 -13.24 3.97 32.66
CA ALA A 57 -12.43 4.66 33.67
C ALA A 57 -10.96 4.24 33.60
N ASN A 58 -10.69 2.94 33.51
CA ASN A 58 -9.33 2.41 33.37
C ASN A 58 -8.64 2.90 32.09
N ARG A 59 -9.38 3.00 30.98
CA ARG A 59 -8.86 3.53 29.71
C ARG A 59 -8.47 5.01 29.85
N LEU A 60 -9.29 5.83 30.49
CA LEU A 60 -9.00 7.24 30.72
C LEU A 60 -7.81 7.44 31.66
N ASP A 61 -7.66 6.59 32.68
CA ASP A 61 -6.50 6.65 33.58
C ASP A 61 -5.19 6.28 32.87
N LEU A 62 -5.21 5.27 32.00
CA LEU A 62 -4.06 4.92 31.16
C LEU A 62 -3.69 6.06 30.20
N GLU A 63 -4.67 6.69 29.55
CA GLU A 63 -4.44 7.84 28.67
C GLU A 63 -3.81 9.02 29.43
N ARG A 64 -4.27 9.29 30.66
CA ARG A 64 -3.66 10.32 31.52
C ARG A 64 -2.21 10.00 31.87
N GLN A 65 -1.90 8.76 32.19
CA GLN A 65 -0.52 8.33 32.48
C GLN A 65 0.39 8.45 31.24
N GLU A 66 -0.12 8.16 30.04
CA GLU A 66 0.65 8.33 28.81
C GLU A 66 0.94 9.80 28.50
N ILE A 67 -0.04 10.69 28.70
CA ILE A 67 0.13 12.14 28.56
C ILE A 67 1.19 12.65 29.55
N GLU A 68 1.11 12.26 30.83
CA GLU A 68 2.08 12.65 31.85
C GLU A 68 3.50 12.13 31.51
N ALA A 69 3.62 10.88 31.05
CA ALA A 69 4.89 10.33 30.60
C ALA A 69 5.47 11.08 29.39
N ASP A 70 4.63 11.50 28.45
CA ASP A 70 5.03 12.32 27.30
C ASP A 70 5.48 13.72 27.71
N GLU A 71 4.79 14.35 28.66
CA GLU A 71 5.19 15.63 29.21
C GLU A 71 6.55 15.54 29.91
N ILE A 72 6.78 14.49 30.71
CA ILE A 72 8.07 14.22 31.33
C ILE A 72 9.17 14.04 30.27
N ARG A 73 8.91 13.27 29.20
CA ARG A 73 9.86 13.08 28.09
C ARG A 73 10.19 14.40 27.39
N ARG A 74 9.18 15.24 27.12
CA ARG A 74 9.39 16.56 26.49
C ARG A 74 10.18 17.51 27.40
N ALA A 75 9.88 17.52 28.69
CA ALA A 75 10.62 18.33 29.67
C ALA A 75 12.09 17.88 29.78
N ALA A 76 12.36 16.56 29.78
CA ALA A 76 13.72 16.03 29.77
C ALA A 76 14.49 16.42 28.50
N ALA A 77 13.87 16.30 27.32
CA ALA A 77 14.47 16.70 26.05
C ALA A 77 14.77 18.21 25.99
N ALA A 78 13.88 19.05 26.52
CA ALA A 78 14.10 20.49 26.60
C ALA A 78 15.28 20.84 27.51
N LYS A 79 15.40 20.16 28.67
CA LYS A 79 16.53 20.33 29.58
C LYS A 79 17.86 19.88 28.96
N GLU A 80 17.84 18.81 28.18
CA GLU A 80 19.03 18.36 27.45
C GLU A 80 19.43 19.35 26.36
N GLN A 81 18.47 19.90 25.59
CA GLN A 81 18.74 20.96 24.62
C GLN A 81 19.31 22.21 25.28
N GLU A 82 18.77 22.64 26.42
CA GLU A 82 19.32 23.76 27.18
C GLU A 82 20.76 23.49 27.65
N ALA A 83 21.04 22.27 28.13
CA ALA A 83 22.40 21.87 28.50
C ALA A 83 23.36 21.84 27.30
N GLN A 84 22.91 21.38 26.13
CA GLN A 84 23.69 21.40 24.89
C GLN A 84 23.97 22.84 24.42
N LEU A 85 22.99 23.73 24.49
CA LEU A 85 23.17 25.15 24.15
C LEU A 85 24.11 25.86 25.15
N ALA A 86 24.01 25.55 26.44
CA ALA A 86 24.93 26.06 27.46
C ALA A 86 26.35 25.54 27.24
N ALA A 87 26.53 24.26 26.90
CA ALA A 87 27.83 23.69 26.56
C ALA A 87 28.42 24.31 25.28
N ALA A 88 27.60 24.51 24.24
CA ALA A 88 28.02 25.18 23.01
C ALA A 88 28.42 26.64 23.27
N LYS A 89 27.68 27.36 24.11
CA LYS A 89 28.04 28.72 24.54
C LYS A 89 29.38 28.74 25.28
N ASN A 90 29.60 27.81 26.21
CA ASN A 90 30.88 27.69 26.90
C ASN A 90 32.05 27.41 25.94
N LEU A 91 31.85 26.60 24.89
CA LEU A 91 32.87 26.37 23.86
C LEU A 91 33.16 27.63 23.04
N ILE A 92 32.14 28.42 22.70
CA ILE A 92 32.30 29.70 22.00
C ILE A 92 33.04 30.71 22.89
N ASP A 93 32.71 30.77 24.18
CA ASP A 93 33.37 31.67 25.14
C ASP A 93 34.83 31.24 25.39
N LEU A 94 35.12 29.93 25.41
CA LEU A 94 36.48 29.38 25.41
C LEU A 94 37.25 29.72 24.14
N ALA A 95 36.63 29.60 22.96
CA ALA A 95 37.26 29.95 21.69
C ALA A 95 37.59 31.45 21.61
N LYS A 96 36.66 32.31 22.05
CA LYS A 96 36.88 33.77 22.15
C LYS A 96 37.96 34.13 23.16
N ALA A 97 38.11 33.37 24.25
CA ALA A 97 39.19 33.55 25.22
C ALA A 97 40.56 33.09 24.69
N HIS A 98 40.58 32.23 23.65
CA HIS A 98 41.80 31.68 23.06
C HIS A 98 42.31 32.45 21.82
N ASP A 99 41.60 33.48 21.36
CA ASP A 99 42.03 34.43 20.32
C ASP A 99 43.08 35.45 20.83
N LEU A 100 44.14 34.93 21.46
CA LEU A 100 45.46 35.55 21.50
C LEU A 100 46.30 34.91 20.39
N PRO A 101 47.14 35.68 19.67
CA PRO A 101 47.87 35.14 18.53
C PRO A 101 48.98 34.22 19.06
N SER A 102 48.74 32.91 19.01
CA SER A 102 49.79 31.93 19.23
C SER A 102 49.69 30.84 18.19
N GLU A 103 50.74 30.78 17.37
CA GLU A 103 51.11 29.63 16.56
C GLU A 103 50.98 28.33 17.36
N GLY A 104 50.42 27.29 16.75
CA GLY A 104 50.30 26.01 17.41
C GLY A 104 49.58 24.97 16.57
N LYS A 105 50.36 24.15 15.86
CA LYS A 105 49.94 22.95 15.12
C LYS A 105 48.97 22.07 15.93
N GLY A 106 47.68 22.12 15.58
CA GLY A 106 46.68 21.12 15.96
C GLY A 106 46.15 20.42 14.72
N LYS A 107 46.73 19.28 14.34
CA LYS A 107 46.23 18.42 13.27
C LYS A 107 44.99 17.65 13.74
N GLY A 108 43.90 18.36 14.00
CA GLY A 108 42.56 17.80 13.92
C GLY A 108 42.07 18.07 12.51
N ARG A 109 42.04 17.05 11.65
CA ARG A 109 41.51 17.21 10.29
C ARG A 109 40.00 17.44 10.44
N GLN A 110 39.58 18.70 10.55
CA GLN A 110 38.19 19.08 10.41
C GLN A 110 37.77 18.57 9.03
N VAL A 111 36.81 17.66 9.01
CA VAL A 111 36.24 17.18 7.75
C VAL A 111 35.48 18.36 7.18
N ILE A 112 36.16 19.14 6.35
CA ILE A 112 35.53 20.12 5.47
C ILE A 112 34.96 19.30 4.32
N GLN A 113 33.64 19.26 4.23
CA GLN A 113 32.97 18.65 3.09
C GLN A 113 33.29 19.51 1.87
N ASP A 114 33.83 18.87 0.83
CA ASP A 114 34.05 19.51 -0.45
C ASP A 114 32.71 19.62 -1.18
N ASP A 115 32.06 20.79 -1.04
CA ASP A 115 30.81 21.11 -1.75
C ASP A 115 31.06 21.42 -3.24
N ALA A 116 32.32 21.35 -3.73
CA ALA A 116 32.64 21.55 -5.14
C ALA A 116 32.22 20.38 -6.04
N MET A 117 31.87 19.21 -5.48
CA MET A 117 31.11 18.21 -6.24
C MET A 117 29.63 18.59 -6.26
N SER A 118 29.31 19.60 -7.08
CA SER A 118 27.99 19.59 -7.73
C SER A 118 27.85 18.24 -8.41
N ASN A 119 26.78 17.53 -8.11
CA ASN A 119 26.52 16.20 -8.65
C ASN A 119 26.01 16.36 -10.09
N ASP A 120 26.83 16.98 -10.95
CA ASP A 120 26.57 17.34 -12.35
C ASP A 120 26.63 16.11 -13.25
N LEU A 121 25.96 15.03 -12.85
CA LEU A 121 25.61 13.92 -13.74
C LEU A 121 24.39 14.28 -14.62
N ASP A 122 24.25 15.57 -14.96
CA ASP A 122 23.03 16.20 -15.47
C ASP A 122 22.80 15.97 -16.98
N ILE A 123 23.65 15.18 -17.64
CA ILE A 123 23.61 15.03 -19.11
C ILE A 123 22.69 13.88 -19.55
N LEU A 124 22.26 12.99 -18.64
CA LEU A 124 21.38 11.84 -18.97
C LEU A 124 20.31 11.51 -17.92
N VAL A 125 20.07 12.39 -16.94
CA VAL A 125 18.99 12.16 -15.97
C VAL A 125 17.67 12.32 -16.71
N ALA A 126 16.89 11.23 -16.82
CA ALA A 126 15.53 11.33 -17.32
C ALA A 126 14.77 12.32 -16.42
N THR A 127 14.42 13.48 -16.94
CA THR A 127 13.66 14.51 -16.21
C THR A 127 12.16 14.29 -16.40
N PRO A 128 11.32 14.62 -15.40
CA PRO A 128 9.87 14.61 -15.61
C PRO A 128 9.46 15.64 -16.67
N SER A 129 8.25 15.51 -17.21
CA SER A 129 7.75 16.44 -18.22
C SER A 129 7.62 17.87 -17.67
N GLN A 130 7.72 18.88 -18.54
CA GLN A 130 7.62 20.28 -18.14
C GLN A 130 6.31 20.57 -17.40
N LYS A 131 5.20 20.00 -17.88
CA LYS A 131 3.89 20.07 -17.22
C LYS A 131 3.93 19.57 -15.77
N ILE A 132 4.69 18.52 -15.47
CA ILE A 132 4.82 18.02 -14.09
C ILE A 132 5.69 18.97 -13.28
N ARG A 133 6.78 19.49 -13.83
CA ARG A 133 7.63 20.50 -13.17
C ARG A 133 6.85 21.77 -12.82
N ASP A 134 6.05 22.28 -13.75
CA ASP A 134 5.21 23.46 -13.55
C ASP A 134 4.21 23.25 -12.41
N ARG A 135 3.63 22.05 -12.30
CA ARG A 135 2.74 21.66 -11.20
C ARG A 135 3.47 21.56 -9.86
N ILE A 136 4.71 21.04 -9.84
CA ILE A 136 5.54 21.02 -8.64
C ILE A 136 5.83 22.45 -8.17
N ARG A 137 6.24 23.34 -9.09
CA ARG A 137 6.49 24.76 -8.82
C ARG A 137 5.25 25.44 -8.24
N ALA A 138 4.07 25.16 -8.81
CA ALA A 138 2.79 25.68 -8.34
C ALA A 138 2.28 24.99 -7.05
N CYS A 139 3.05 24.06 -6.46
CA CYS A 139 2.65 23.26 -5.31
C CYS A 139 1.33 22.51 -5.53
N GLU A 140 1.05 22.06 -6.74
CA GLU A 140 -0.14 21.28 -7.08
C GLU A 140 0.06 19.78 -6.82
N TYR A 141 -1.04 19.04 -6.79
CA TYR A 141 -1.01 17.60 -6.62
C TYR A 141 -0.46 16.89 -7.87
N ILE A 142 0.51 16.00 -7.70
CA ILE A 142 0.98 15.10 -8.77
C ILE A 142 1.02 13.64 -8.29
N ASP A 143 0.78 12.69 -9.18
CA ASP A 143 1.04 11.27 -8.90
C ASP A 143 2.56 10.99 -8.98
N LEU A 144 3.08 10.19 -8.05
CA LEU A 144 4.52 9.95 -7.92
C LEU A 144 5.09 9.15 -9.08
N TRP A 145 4.25 8.43 -9.83
CA TRP A 145 4.68 7.69 -11.01
C TRP A 145 5.44 8.56 -12.01
N HIS A 146 5.05 9.83 -12.17
CA HIS A 146 5.74 10.76 -13.07
C HIS A 146 7.19 11.05 -12.67
N LEU A 147 7.55 10.77 -11.42
CA LEU A 147 8.89 10.97 -10.85
C LEU A 147 9.66 9.65 -10.71
N THR A 148 9.10 8.56 -11.21
CA THR A 148 9.81 7.27 -11.31
C THR A 148 10.64 7.24 -12.59
N ALA A 149 11.64 6.36 -12.64
CA ALA A 149 12.42 6.14 -13.86
C ALA A 149 11.52 5.77 -15.07
N GLU A 150 10.47 4.98 -14.86
CA GLU A 150 9.50 4.63 -15.90
C GLU A 150 8.72 5.87 -16.39
N GLY A 151 8.20 6.69 -15.46
CA GLY A 151 7.45 7.89 -15.81
C GLY A 151 8.30 8.97 -16.49
N MET A 152 9.53 9.16 -16.04
CA MET A 152 10.47 10.11 -16.64
C MET A 152 10.96 9.61 -18.01
N ALA A 153 11.21 8.31 -18.18
CA ALA A 153 11.51 7.73 -19.50
C ALA A 153 10.34 7.85 -20.47
N ALA A 154 9.10 7.68 -20.00
CA ALA A 154 7.90 7.89 -20.81
C ALA A 154 7.78 9.35 -21.27
N ALA A 155 8.02 10.32 -20.37
CA ALA A 155 8.05 11.75 -20.70
C ALA A 155 9.12 12.09 -21.76
N THR A 156 10.34 11.57 -21.60
CA THR A 156 11.43 11.73 -22.57
C THR A 156 11.07 11.13 -23.92
N LYS A 157 10.48 9.93 -23.93
CA LYS A 157 10.04 9.27 -25.17
C LYS A 157 8.96 10.08 -25.88
N SER A 158 7.96 10.61 -25.17
CA SER A 158 6.92 11.47 -25.77
C SER A 158 7.50 12.75 -26.35
N LYS A 159 8.50 13.35 -25.71
CA LYS A 159 9.21 14.53 -26.23
C LYS A 159 9.96 14.22 -27.54
N ILE A 160 10.57 13.04 -27.63
CA ILE A 160 11.34 12.61 -28.82
C ILE A 160 10.42 12.14 -29.96
N SER A 161 9.34 11.42 -29.65
CA SER A 161 8.47 10.83 -30.69
C SER A 161 7.49 11.83 -31.31
N GLY A 162 7.23 12.98 -30.66
CA GLY A 162 6.27 13.98 -31.14
C GLY A 162 4.82 13.48 -31.20
N ASP A 163 4.56 12.30 -30.63
CA ASP A 163 3.31 11.55 -30.78
C ASP A 163 2.27 12.10 -29.78
N THR A 164 1.78 13.30 -30.07
CA THR A 164 0.71 13.98 -29.33
C THR A 164 -0.62 13.59 -29.97
N SER A 165 -1.33 12.65 -29.36
CA SER A 165 -2.70 12.33 -29.77
C SER A 165 -3.64 13.45 -29.31
N PHE A 166 -4.38 14.03 -30.25
CA PHE A 166 -5.40 15.05 -29.98
C PHE A 166 -6.76 14.39 -29.82
N GLU A 167 -7.46 14.66 -28.72
CA GLU A 167 -8.90 14.42 -28.62
C GLU A 167 -9.62 15.75 -28.78
N LEU A 168 -10.49 15.83 -29.79
CA LEU A 168 -11.42 16.95 -29.94
C LEU A 168 -12.60 16.70 -28.99
N GLY A 169 -12.71 17.52 -27.96
CA GLY A 169 -13.85 17.52 -27.05
C GLY A 169 -15.14 17.87 -27.78
N SER A 170 -16.28 17.41 -27.26
CA SER A 170 -17.62 17.71 -27.80
C SER A 170 -17.98 19.21 -27.74
N ASP A 171 -17.17 20.00 -27.04
CA ASP A 171 -17.21 21.47 -26.93
C ASP A 171 -16.26 22.18 -27.91
N GLY A 172 -15.58 21.44 -28.79
CA GLY A 172 -14.60 21.99 -29.73
C GLY A 172 -13.23 22.27 -29.12
N THR A 173 -12.98 21.86 -27.87
CA THR A 173 -11.67 22.04 -27.23
C THR A 173 -10.69 20.93 -27.62
N PHE A 174 -9.47 21.29 -28.00
CA PHE A 174 -8.40 20.32 -28.22
C PHE A 174 -7.79 19.92 -26.88
N LYS A 175 -7.97 18.66 -26.47
CA LYS A 175 -7.24 18.09 -25.32
C LYS A 175 -6.08 17.26 -25.84
N ILE A 176 -4.86 17.71 -25.53
CA ILE A 176 -3.65 16.93 -25.73
C ILE A 176 -3.69 15.77 -24.74
N LYS A 177 -3.80 14.54 -25.25
CA LYS A 177 -3.70 13.34 -24.42
C LYS A 177 -2.24 12.93 -24.39
N ASP A 178 -1.58 13.19 -23.26
CA ASP A 178 -0.27 12.61 -22.98
C ASP A 178 -0.42 11.08 -23.02
N SER A 179 0.33 10.39 -23.88
CA SER A 179 0.33 8.93 -23.92
C SER A 179 0.99 8.38 -22.65
N VAL A 180 0.20 8.16 -21.59
CA VAL A 180 0.68 7.59 -20.32
C VAL A 180 0.64 6.06 -20.39
N THR A 181 1.26 5.49 -21.42
CA THR A 181 1.40 4.03 -21.52
C THR A 181 2.19 3.52 -20.31
N GLY A 182 1.58 2.64 -19.51
CA GLY A 182 2.20 2.09 -18.30
C GLY A 182 2.05 2.95 -17.04
N PHE A 183 1.13 3.93 -17.01
CA PHE A 183 0.78 4.64 -15.78
C PHE A 183 0.46 3.67 -14.63
N ARG A 184 0.99 3.95 -13.44
CA ARG A 184 0.62 3.26 -12.21
C ARG A 184 0.21 4.27 -11.15
N PRO A 185 -0.92 4.10 -10.46
CA PRO A 185 -1.23 4.94 -9.31
C PRO A 185 -0.25 4.67 -8.16
N ASP A 186 -0.09 5.64 -7.26
CA ASP A 186 0.88 5.57 -6.14
C ASP A 186 0.80 4.25 -5.35
N GLN A 187 -0.41 3.75 -5.08
CA GLN A 187 -0.65 2.51 -4.34
C GLN A 187 -0.04 1.26 -5.00
N ASP A 188 0.05 1.26 -6.34
CA ASP A 188 0.52 0.16 -7.18
C ASP A 188 2.01 0.30 -7.55
N LEU A 189 2.68 1.36 -7.08
CA LEU A 189 4.13 1.48 -7.19
C LEU A 189 4.84 0.44 -6.32
N SER A 190 5.96 -0.08 -6.82
CA SER A 190 6.86 -0.90 -6.00
C SER A 190 7.45 -0.04 -4.87
N MET A 191 7.83 -0.65 -3.75
CA MET A 191 8.46 0.08 -2.64
C MET A 191 9.72 0.84 -3.08
N PRO A 192 10.67 0.24 -3.83
CA PRO A 192 11.85 0.97 -4.29
C PRO A 192 11.49 2.15 -5.20
N SER A 193 10.57 1.95 -6.14
CA SER A 193 10.15 3.04 -7.05
C SER A 193 9.48 4.18 -6.30
N TRP A 194 8.67 3.87 -5.28
CA TRP A 194 7.99 4.87 -4.46
C TRP A 194 8.97 5.67 -3.59
N VAL A 195 9.92 5.00 -2.92
CA VAL A 195 10.96 5.65 -2.10
C VAL A 195 11.83 6.56 -2.97
N THR A 196 12.28 6.07 -4.12
CA THR A 196 13.09 6.86 -5.06
C THR A 196 12.31 8.04 -5.62
N ALA A 197 11.03 7.86 -5.98
CA ALA A 197 10.17 8.95 -6.45
C ALA A 197 9.98 10.05 -5.39
N ASN A 198 9.85 9.68 -4.10
CA ASN A 198 9.80 10.65 -3.01
C ASN A 198 11.11 11.46 -2.89
N GLY A 199 12.26 10.81 -3.05
CA GLY A 199 13.56 11.48 -3.09
C GLY A 199 13.68 12.46 -4.27
N HIS A 200 13.26 12.03 -5.47
CA HIS A 200 13.20 12.91 -6.64
C HIS A 200 12.26 14.09 -6.44
N TYR A 201 11.13 13.88 -5.76
CA TYR A 201 10.16 14.94 -5.52
C TYR A 201 10.77 16.08 -4.71
N VAL A 202 11.48 15.76 -3.63
CA VAL A 202 12.16 16.77 -2.79
C VAL A 202 13.21 17.53 -3.60
N ARG A 203 14.04 16.82 -4.37
CA ARG A 203 15.06 17.46 -5.22
C ARG A 203 14.44 18.41 -6.24
N LEU A 204 13.41 17.97 -6.96
CA LEU A 204 12.71 18.81 -7.92
C LEU A 204 12.02 20.01 -7.26
N MET A 205 11.48 19.86 -6.04
CA MET A 205 10.93 21.02 -5.31
C MET A 205 12.03 22.06 -5.01
N GLN A 206 13.23 21.62 -4.64
CA GLN A 206 14.40 22.49 -4.44
C GLN A 206 14.79 23.18 -5.76
N ASP A 207 14.90 22.43 -6.85
CA ASP A 207 15.29 22.94 -8.17
C ASP A 207 14.27 23.93 -8.75
N GLU A 208 12.97 23.71 -8.47
CA GLU A 208 11.88 24.60 -8.90
C GLU A 208 11.68 25.82 -8.00
N GLY A 209 12.46 25.97 -6.93
CA GLY A 209 12.35 27.11 -6.00
C GLY A 209 11.08 27.09 -5.15
N VAL A 210 10.57 25.90 -4.81
CA VAL A 210 9.46 25.75 -3.86
C VAL A 210 9.89 26.29 -2.48
N PRO A 211 9.01 26.97 -1.72
CA PRO A 211 9.35 27.48 -0.40
C PRO A 211 9.92 26.41 0.56
N GLU A 212 11.02 26.75 1.24
CA GLU A 212 11.78 25.82 2.10
C GLU A 212 10.93 25.17 3.20
N ASN A 213 9.99 25.92 3.79
CA ASN A 213 9.06 25.38 4.79
C ASN A 213 8.17 24.24 4.25
N ILE A 214 7.81 24.29 2.97
CA ILE A 214 7.04 23.23 2.28
C ILE A 214 7.95 22.04 2.00
N ILE A 215 9.18 22.29 1.53
CA ILE A 215 10.19 21.26 1.28
C ILE A 215 10.47 20.46 2.56
N GLN A 216 10.74 21.15 3.67
CA GLN A 216 10.97 20.52 4.98
C GLN A 216 9.75 19.71 5.46
N SER A 217 8.53 20.19 5.21
CA SER A 217 7.31 19.46 5.55
C SER A 217 7.15 18.19 4.70
N MET A 218 7.51 18.23 3.42
CA MET A 218 7.54 17.04 2.54
C MET A 218 8.61 16.04 2.98
N ILE A 219 9.82 16.50 3.32
CA ILE A 219 10.90 15.65 3.86
C ILE A 219 10.42 14.93 5.12
N ARG A 220 9.80 15.66 6.05
CA ARG A 220 9.25 15.09 7.27
C ARG A 220 8.17 14.04 6.97
N LEU A 221 7.23 14.34 6.07
CA LEU A 221 6.21 13.37 5.66
C LEU A 221 6.83 12.10 5.09
N ASN A 222 7.78 12.25 4.17
CA ASN A 222 8.47 11.13 3.54
C ASN A 222 9.19 10.28 4.60
N HIS A 223 9.95 10.91 5.50
CA HIS A 223 10.66 10.23 6.59
C HIS A 223 9.71 9.46 7.51
N LEU A 224 8.61 10.07 7.96
CA LEU A 224 7.65 9.42 8.85
C LEU A 224 7.04 8.17 8.21
N LEU A 225 6.69 8.24 6.93
CA LEU A 225 6.00 7.14 6.25
C LEU A 225 6.97 6.05 5.79
N THR A 226 8.19 6.37 5.36
CA THR A 226 9.21 5.37 5.02
C THR A 226 9.70 4.59 6.22
N ASN A 227 9.69 5.19 7.41
CA ASN A 227 10.13 4.56 8.67
C ASN A 227 8.95 4.09 9.53
N HIS A 228 7.74 4.06 8.99
CA HIS A 228 6.57 3.61 9.74
C HIS A 228 6.71 2.11 10.08
N PRO A 229 6.33 1.65 11.30
CA PRO A 229 6.49 0.25 11.70
C PRO A 229 5.84 -0.76 10.75
N ASP A 230 4.71 -0.36 10.15
CA ASP A 230 3.96 -1.19 9.20
C ASP A 230 4.45 -1.06 7.73
N PHE A 231 5.60 -0.41 7.46
CA PHE A 231 6.10 -0.16 6.10
C PHE A 231 6.25 -1.44 5.26
N GLU A 232 6.81 -2.49 5.84
CA GLU A 232 7.01 -3.77 5.15
C GLU A 232 5.71 -4.57 4.99
N ARG A 233 4.86 -4.57 6.02
CA ARG A 233 3.65 -5.42 6.08
C ARG A 233 2.47 -4.80 5.33
N HIS A 234 2.34 -3.49 5.40
CA HIS A 234 1.22 -2.72 4.87
C HIS A 234 1.69 -1.57 3.97
N GLY A 235 2.75 -1.78 3.19
CA GLY A 235 3.31 -0.75 2.30
C GLY A 235 2.29 -0.13 1.33
N GLN A 236 1.30 -0.88 0.86
CA GLN A 236 0.21 -0.32 0.03
C GLN A 236 -0.62 0.72 0.79
N ALA A 237 -0.98 0.44 2.05
CA ALA A 237 -1.73 1.37 2.90
C ALA A 237 -0.95 2.66 3.12
N ILE A 238 0.37 2.56 3.34
CA ILE A 238 1.25 3.71 3.54
C ILE A 238 1.35 4.57 2.28
N ARG A 239 1.45 3.96 1.09
CA ARG A 239 1.44 4.70 -0.17
C ARG A 239 0.11 5.42 -0.41
N MET A 240 -1.02 4.78 -0.08
CA MET A 240 -2.35 5.42 -0.13
C MET A 240 -2.48 6.56 0.88
N TRP A 241 -1.95 6.39 2.09
CA TRP A 241 -1.96 7.41 3.13
C TRP A 241 -1.13 8.64 2.71
N HIS A 242 0.06 8.43 2.17
CA HIS A 242 0.89 9.48 1.59
C HIS A 242 0.16 10.25 0.48
N GLN A 243 -0.40 9.52 -0.48
CA GLN A 243 -1.13 10.09 -1.60
C GLN A 243 -2.29 10.96 -1.10
N HIS A 244 -3.08 10.46 -0.15
CA HIS A 244 -4.18 11.20 0.42
C HIS A 244 -3.72 12.45 1.16
N GLN A 245 -2.68 12.36 1.99
CA GLN A 245 -2.13 13.49 2.73
C GLN A 245 -1.71 14.62 1.76
N ARG A 246 -1.02 14.29 0.67
CA ARG A 246 -0.64 15.25 -0.38
C ARG A 246 -1.86 15.86 -1.08
N ARG A 247 -2.90 15.07 -1.37
CA ARG A 247 -4.15 15.58 -1.99
C ARG A 247 -4.89 16.55 -1.06
N GLN A 248 -5.11 16.15 0.19
CA GLN A 248 -5.80 16.99 1.16
C GLN A 248 -5.06 18.28 1.44
N TRP A 249 -3.72 18.23 1.46
CA TRP A 249 -2.90 19.42 1.63
C TRP A 249 -3.16 20.46 0.53
N VAL A 250 -3.21 20.03 -0.73
CA VAL A 250 -3.53 20.93 -1.86
C VAL A 250 -4.97 21.45 -1.76
N ILE A 251 -5.94 20.56 -1.49
CA ILE A 251 -7.35 20.91 -1.35
C ILE A 251 -7.57 21.93 -0.22
N SER A 252 -6.84 21.80 0.90
CA SER A 252 -7.02 22.65 2.08
C SER A 252 -6.82 24.14 1.79
N GLY A 253 -5.91 24.49 0.86
CA GLY A 253 -5.67 25.88 0.47
C GLY A 253 -6.69 26.43 -0.54
N HIS A 254 -7.55 25.59 -1.11
CA HIS A 254 -8.65 26.04 -1.96
C HIS A 254 -9.96 26.21 -1.18
N LEU A 255 -10.09 25.55 -0.03
CA LEU A 255 -11.32 25.52 0.75
C LEU A 255 -11.40 26.63 1.82
N ASN A 256 -10.30 27.32 2.12
CA ASN A 256 -10.29 28.42 3.08
C ASN A 256 -10.11 29.78 2.41
N THR A 257 -10.70 30.80 3.02
CA THR A 257 -10.63 32.20 2.56
C THR A 257 -9.22 32.75 2.54
N ASP A 258 -8.37 32.25 3.44
CA ASP A 258 -7.01 32.74 3.65
C ASP A 258 -5.97 32.01 2.78
N GLY A 259 -6.37 30.97 2.04
CA GLY A 259 -5.50 30.15 1.20
C GLY A 259 -4.46 29.32 1.97
N VAL A 260 -4.54 29.27 3.30
CA VAL A 260 -3.55 28.65 4.17
C VAL A 260 -3.68 27.13 4.16
N ARG A 261 -2.62 26.43 3.79
CA ARG A 261 -2.60 24.96 3.84
C ARG A 261 -2.17 24.46 5.21
N PHE A 262 -2.71 23.32 5.65
CA PHE A 262 -2.22 22.68 6.88
C PHE A 262 -0.77 22.18 6.73
N ASN A 263 -0.13 21.80 7.83
CA ASN A 263 1.25 21.30 7.78
C ASN A 263 1.30 19.88 7.16
N LEU A 264 1.86 19.78 5.94
CA LEU A 264 1.98 18.53 5.21
C LEU A 264 2.72 17.42 6.00
N GLY A 265 3.72 17.79 6.79
CA GLY A 265 4.57 16.88 7.57
C GLY A 265 3.92 16.33 8.85
N LYS A 266 2.63 16.61 9.10
CA LYS A 266 1.85 16.05 10.21
C LYS A 266 0.68 15.22 9.66
N PRO A 267 0.92 13.97 9.23
CA PRO A 267 -0.14 13.11 8.69
C PRO A 267 -1.08 12.62 9.81
N ASN A 268 -2.38 12.51 9.49
CA ASN A 268 -3.39 12.05 10.44
C ASN A 268 -3.38 10.51 10.57
N GLN A 269 -3.04 10.01 11.77
CA GLN A 269 -2.93 8.58 12.06
C GLN A 269 -4.27 7.84 11.92
N ASN A 270 -5.38 8.43 12.34
CA ASN A 270 -6.71 7.81 12.25
C ASN A 270 -7.06 7.45 10.80
N HIS A 271 -6.57 8.25 9.85
CA HIS A 271 -6.79 7.98 8.43
C HIS A 271 -5.95 6.79 7.93
N TYR A 272 -4.74 6.60 8.47
CA TYR A 272 -3.94 5.40 8.19
C TYR A 272 -4.69 4.14 8.63
N ASP A 273 -5.21 4.14 9.86
CA ASP A 273 -5.92 2.98 10.42
C ASP A 273 -7.18 2.65 9.61
N ALA A 274 -7.93 3.67 9.18
CA ALA A 274 -9.08 3.51 8.31
C ALA A 274 -8.73 2.90 6.94
N ILE A 275 -7.63 3.34 6.31
CA ILE A 275 -7.14 2.73 5.06
C ILE A 275 -6.73 1.28 5.29
N ARG A 276 -5.96 1.03 6.36
CA ARG A 276 -5.44 -0.31 6.69
C ARG A 276 -6.59 -1.28 6.91
N LEU A 277 -7.59 -0.89 7.70
CA LEU A 277 -8.78 -1.70 7.98
C LEU A 277 -9.54 -2.02 6.68
N ARG A 278 -9.82 -1.01 5.85
CA ARG A 278 -10.50 -1.19 4.57
C ARG A 278 -9.77 -2.19 3.66
N LEU A 279 -8.45 -2.10 3.55
CA LEU A 279 -7.67 -3.03 2.73
C LEU A 279 -7.68 -4.47 3.29
N LEU A 280 -7.76 -4.62 4.62
CA LEU A 280 -7.92 -5.92 5.26
C LEU A 280 -9.31 -6.50 5.00
N GLU A 281 -10.36 -5.69 5.11
CA GLU A 281 -11.75 -6.04 4.79
C GLU A 281 -11.89 -6.45 3.33
N GLU A 282 -11.41 -5.63 2.37
CA GLU A 282 -11.44 -5.96 0.95
C GLU A 282 -10.71 -7.29 0.65
N ARG A 283 -9.61 -7.58 1.35
CA ARG A 283 -8.89 -8.85 1.21
C ARG A 283 -9.68 -10.01 1.81
N ALA A 284 -10.40 -9.81 2.91
CA ALA A 284 -11.26 -10.82 3.51
C ALA A 284 -12.50 -11.09 2.64
N GLU A 285 -13.16 -10.05 2.12
CA GLU A 285 -14.29 -10.14 1.20
C GLU A 285 -13.93 -10.89 -0.08
N ARG A 286 -12.77 -10.60 -0.68
CA ARG A 286 -12.28 -11.35 -1.85
C ARG A 286 -12.02 -12.83 -1.58
N ARG A 287 -11.77 -13.21 -0.31
CA ARG A 287 -11.63 -14.62 0.08
C ARG A 287 -12.99 -15.30 0.30
N LEU A 288 -13.98 -14.54 0.76
CA LEU A 288 -15.33 -15.03 1.06
C LEU A 288 -16.28 -15.01 -0.14
N ALA A 289 -16.00 -14.21 -1.17
CA ALA A 289 -16.84 -14.12 -2.36
C ALA A 289 -16.97 -15.48 -3.08
N PRO A 290 -18.17 -16.07 -3.16
CA PRO A 290 -18.38 -17.32 -3.88
C PRO A 290 -18.18 -17.10 -5.38
N VAL A 291 -17.45 -18.01 -6.02
CA VAL A 291 -17.29 -18.05 -7.49
C VAL A 291 -18.66 -18.28 -8.11
N LYS A 292 -19.36 -17.19 -8.46
CA LYS A 292 -20.67 -17.25 -9.12
C LYS A 292 -20.46 -17.84 -10.52
N ARG A 293 -20.65 -19.16 -10.65
CA ARG A 293 -20.81 -19.85 -11.93
C ARG A 293 -22.12 -19.38 -12.53
N THR A 294 -22.06 -18.45 -13.47
CA THR A 294 -23.18 -18.14 -14.34
C THR A 294 -23.31 -19.27 -15.35
N SER A 295 -24.09 -20.30 -15.00
CA SER A 295 -24.66 -21.24 -15.97
C SER A 295 -25.99 -20.66 -16.44
N SER A 296 -26.02 -20.16 -17.66
CA SER A 296 -27.26 -19.94 -18.41
C SER A 296 -27.12 -20.74 -19.70
N ASP A 297 -27.64 -21.95 -19.66
CA ASP A 297 -28.06 -22.69 -20.85
C ASP A 297 -29.41 -22.12 -21.30
N ASP A 298 -29.53 -21.74 -22.58
CA ASP A 298 -30.78 -21.81 -23.33
C ASP A 298 -30.50 -21.83 -24.85
N HIS A 299 -30.80 -23.00 -25.44
CA HIS A 299 -31.29 -23.36 -26.78
C HIS A 299 -30.99 -22.50 -28.05
N ALA A 300 -30.16 -23.10 -28.94
CA ALA A 300 -30.22 -23.30 -30.43
C ALA A 300 -31.14 -22.43 -31.33
N PRO A 301 -30.86 -22.21 -32.66
CA PRO A 301 -30.21 -23.16 -33.59
C PRO A 301 -29.24 -22.59 -34.65
N SER A 302 -28.67 -23.53 -35.42
CA SER A 302 -27.69 -23.42 -36.49
C SER A 302 -27.85 -22.26 -37.48
N ALA A 303 -26.74 -21.60 -37.80
CA ALA A 303 -26.55 -20.82 -39.01
C ALA A 303 -25.28 -21.30 -39.73
N ASP A 304 -25.48 -21.70 -40.98
CA ASP A 304 -24.48 -21.86 -42.02
C ASP A 304 -23.86 -20.49 -42.35
N GLY A 305 -22.58 -20.45 -42.77
CA GLY A 305 -21.97 -19.25 -43.35
C GLY A 305 -20.78 -18.65 -42.57
N GLY A 306 -19.60 -18.77 -43.17
CA GLY A 306 -18.31 -18.39 -42.61
C GLY A 306 -18.03 -16.88 -42.50
N GLY A 307 -17.11 -16.55 -41.58
CA GLY A 307 -16.56 -15.22 -41.39
C GLY A 307 -15.54 -15.22 -40.25
N SER A 308 -14.27 -15.45 -40.57
CA SER A 308 -13.15 -15.49 -39.62
C SER A 308 -12.99 -14.18 -38.85
N ARG A 309 -13.40 -14.17 -37.57
CA ARG A 309 -12.93 -13.22 -36.54
C ARG A 309 -11.96 -13.93 -35.59
N PRO A 310 -10.88 -13.27 -35.14
CA PRO A 310 -9.91 -13.88 -34.24
C PRO A 310 -10.56 -14.18 -32.89
N LYS A 311 -10.53 -15.45 -32.49
CA LYS A 311 -11.04 -15.94 -31.21
C LYS A 311 -10.26 -15.29 -30.06
N VAL A 312 -10.93 -14.43 -29.30
CA VAL A 312 -10.48 -14.06 -27.95
C VAL A 312 -10.58 -15.33 -27.11
N ALA A 313 -9.43 -15.90 -26.76
CA ALA A 313 -9.36 -17.09 -25.94
C ALA A 313 -9.95 -16.79 -24.56
N ARG A 314 -11.00 -17.54 -24.17
CA ARG A 314 -11.45 -17.67 -22.78
C ARG A 314 -10.23 -18.05 -21.94
N VAL A 315 -9.81 -17.16 -21.04
CA VAL A 315 -8.71 -17.42 -20.11
C VAL A 315 -9.24 -18.33 -19.00
N GLU A 316 -9.23 -19.63 -19.27
CA GLU A 316 -9.29 -20.65 -18.22
C GLU A 316 -8.05 -20.52 -17.33
N ARG A 317 -8.23 -20.57 -16.01
CA ARG A 317 -7.14 -20.63 -15.04
C ARG A 317 -6.26 -21.84 -15.38
N THR A 318 -5.12 -21.61 -16.03
CA THR A 318 -4.14 -22.67 -16.26
C THR A 318 -3.53 -23.06 -14.91
N PRO A 319 -3.63 -24.32 -14.46
CA PRO A 319 -3.09 -24.78 -13.18
C PRO A 319 -1.55 -24.87 -13.16
N PHE A 320 -0.88 -24.32 -14.16
CA PHE A 320 0.56 -24.43 -14.36
C PHE A 320 1.26 -23.11 -14.04
N ARG A 321 2.33 -23.19 -13.24
CA ARG A 321 3.24 -22.07 -13.00
C ARG A 321 4.10 -21.82 -14.25
N CYS A 322 4.47 -20.57 -14.50
CA CYS A 322 5.36 -20.24 -15.59
C CYS A 322 6.73 -20.91 -15.43
N PHE A 323 7.22 -21.60 -16.47
CA PHE A 323 8.52 -22.28 -16.40
C PHE A 323 9.70 -21.32 -16.23
N VAL A 324 9.55 -20.05 -16.65
CA VAL A 324 10.62 -19.04 -16.63
C VAL A 324 10.63 -18.28 -15.29
N CYS A 325 9.51 -17.70 -14.88
CA CYS A 325 9.45 -16.86 -13.67
C CYS A 325 8.73 -17.50 -12.49
N PHE A 326 8.12 -18.69 -12.66
CA PHE A 326 7.35 -19.40 -11.64
C PHE A 326 6.06 -18.73 -11.16
N SER A 327 5.59 -17.68 -11.83
CA SER A 327 4.31 -17.03 -11.54
C SER A 327 3.11 -17.94 -11.86
N SER A 328 2.12 -17.93 -10.96
CA SER A 328 0.78 -18.50 -11.13
C SER A 328 -0.30 -17.41 -11.30
N ALA A 329 0.09 -16.15 -11.46
CA ALA A 329 -0.84 -15.03 -11.52
C ALA A 329 -1.78 -15.12 -12.72
N ALA A 330 -3.07 -14.82 -12.51
CA ALA A 330 -4.04 -14.70 -13.58
C ALA A 330 -3.61 -13.57 -14.55
N GLY A 331 -3.59 -13.86 -15.85
CA GLY A 331 -3.12 -12.92 -16.88
C GLY A 331 -1.60 -12.91 -17.11
N HIS A 332 -0.83 -13.79 -16.47
CA HIS A 332 0.60 -13.91 -16.74
C HIS A 332 0.86 -14.35 -18.20
N PRO A 333 1.77 -13.71 -18.95
CA PRO A 333 2.06 -14.08 -20.33
C PRO A 333 2.94 -15.35 -20.42
N PHE A 334 2.37 -16.52 -20.12
CA PHE A 334 3.10 -17.80 -20.04
C PHE A 334 3.86 -18.18 -21.32
N THR A 335 3.40 -17.73 -22.49
CA THR A 335 4.01 -18.04 -23.79
C THR A 335 5.12 -17.07 -24.19
N THR A 336 5.16 -15.86 -23.64
CA THR A 336 6.14 -14.82 -23.98
C THR A 336 6.96 -14.31 -22.78
N CYS A 337 6.73 -14.86 -21.58
CA CYS A 337 7.45 -14.49 -20.37
C CYS A 337 8.97 -14.63 -20.57
N ALA A 338 9.68 -13.51 -20.48
CA ALA A 338 11.13 -13.40 -20.55
C ALA A 338 11.70 -12.72 -19.28
N ALA A 339 11.10 -13.01 -18.12
CA ALA A 339 11.58 -12.50 -16.84
C ALA A 339 13.04 -12.96 -16.61
N LYS A 340 13.86 -12.09 -16.03
CA LYS A 340 15.26 -12.38 -15.68
C LYS A 340 15.41 -13.06 -14.32
N GLU A 341 14.35 -13.02 -13.52
CA GLU A 341 14.33 -13.55 -12.16
C GLU A 341 12.98 -14.22 -11.90
N ARG A 342 12.96 -15.09 -10.88
CA ARG A 342 11.75 -15.80 -10.47
C ARG A 342 11.00 -15.02 -9.38
N VAL A 343 9.68 -15.14 -9.38
CA VAL A 343 8.81 -14.48 -8.41
C VAL A 343 8.98 -15.00 -6.98
N ASP A 344 9.55 -16.19 -6.81
CA ASP A 344 9.85 -16.79 -5.51
C ASP A 344 11.29 -16.54 -5.03
N GLY A 345 12.05 -15.70 -5.73
CA GLY A 345 13.43 -15.34 -5.37
C GLY A 345 14.46 -16.46 -5.57
N LYS A 346 14.06 -17.63 -6.10
CA LYS A 346 14.97 -18.75 -6.37
C LYS A 346 15.75 -18.54 -7.68
N HIS A 347 16.83 -19.29 -7.83
CA HIS A 347 17.64 -19.27 -9.05
C HIS A 347 16.80 -19.69 -10.29
N GLN A 348 16.97 -18.93 -11.37
CA GLN A 348 16.27 -19.17 -12.62
C GLN A 348 17.00 -20.21 -13.47
N HIS A 349 16.45 -21.41 -13.57
CA HIS A 349 17.02 -22.48 -14.37
C HIS A 349 16.58 -22.47 -15.83
N VAL A 350 15.49 -21.76 -16.16
CA VAL A 350 14.89 -21.75 -17.51
C VAL A 350 14.73 -20.33 -18.01
N THR A 351 15.22 -20.08 -19.21
CA THR A 351 15.10 -18.81 -19.95
C THR A 351 14.43 -19.05 -21.29
N ARG A 352 14.19 -17.99 -22.08
CA ARG A 352 13.77 -18.15 -23.48
C ARG A 352 14.97 -18.04 -24.40
N GLY A 353 15.13 -19.06 -25.25
CA GLY A 353 16.12 -19.03 -26.32
C GLY A 353 15.68 -18.11 -27.47
N ALA A 354 16.55 -17.95 -28.47
CA ALA A 354 16.33 -17.07 -29.63
C ALA A 354 15.04 -17.38 -30.42
N SER A 355 14.57 -18.63 -30.40
CA SER A 355 13.31 -19.06 -31.04
C SER A 355 12.06 -18.82 -30.18
N GLY A 356 12.20 -18.15 -29.03
CA GLY A 356 11.12 -17.94 -28.06
C GLY A 356 10.71 -19.19 -27.27
N ARG A 357 11.36 -20.34 -27.51
CA ARG A 357 11.10 -21.59 -26.76
C ARG A 357 11.80 -21.56 -25.39
N PRO A 358 11.18 -22.14 -24.35
CA PRO A 358 11.85 -22.29 -23.06
C PRO A 358 13.02 -23.27 -23.15
N VAL A 359 14.19 -22.83 -22.69
CA VAL A 359 15.45 -23.59 -22.69
C VAL A 359 16.06 -23.54 -21.29
N PHE A 360 16.88 -24.52 -20.93
CA PHE A 360 17.66 -24.42 -19.70
C PHE A 360 18.76 -23.36 -19.86
N ALA A 361 18.91 -22.49 -18.87
CA ALA A 361 19.83 -21.35 -18.92
C ALA A 361 21.31 -21.80 -19.05
N ASP A 362 21.64 -22.96 -18.47
CA ASP A 362 23.00 -23.52 -18.46
C ASP A 362 23.45 -24.14 -19.79
N SER A 363 22.52 -24.78 -20.51
CA SER A 363 22.81 -25.64 -21.65
C SER A 363 22.16 -25.14 -22.94
N LEU A 364 21.26 -24.16 -22.84
CA LEU A 364 20.45 -23.61 -23.93
C LEU A 364 19.64 -24.67 -24.71
N LYS A 365 19.51 -25.88 -24.16
CA LYS A 365 18.71 -26.95 -24.73
C LYS A 365 17.23 -26.78 -24.36
N PRO A 366 16.30 -27.09 -25.27
CA PRO A 366 14.87 -26.95 -25.01
C PRO A 366 14.44 -27.83 -23.85
N ILE A 367 13.53 -27.32 -23.02
CA ILE A 367 12.94 -28.13 -21.96
C ILE A 367 11.94 -29.12 -22.56
N CYS A 368 11.84 -30.33 -22.02
CA CYS A 368 10.72 -31.20 -22.35
C CYS A 368 9.46 -30.77 -21.58
N ILE A 369 8.50 -30.15 -22.27
CA ILE A 369 7.24 -29.68 -21.67
C ILE A 369 6.42 -30.87 -21.11
N ASN A 370 6.39 -31.99 -21.84
CA ASN A 370 5.69 -33.20 -21.38
C ASN A 370 6.30 -33.75 -20.08
N TYR A 371 7.63 -33.68 -19.96
CA TYR A 371 8.34 -34.03 -18.73
C TYR A 371 7.94 -33.12 -17.56
N GLN A 372 7.79 -31.82 -17.80
CA GLN A 372 7.41 -30.87 -16.74
C GLN A 372 5.99 -31.09 -16.21
N ILE A 373 5.06 -31.44 -17.10
CA ILE A 373 3.62 -31.42 -16.80
C ILE A 373 3.10 -32.80 -16.42
N LYS A 374 3.42 -33.83 -17.21
CA LYS A 374 2.81 -35.18 -17.11
C LYS A 374 3.81 -36.29 -16.75
N GLY A 375 5.12 -36.01 -16.81
CA GLY A 375 6.19 -36.99 -16.60
C GLY A 375 6.45 -37.79 -17.88
N CYS A 376 7.56 -37.53 -18.56
CA CYS A 376 7.97 -38.24 -19.77
C CYS A 376 9.01 -39.29 -19.40
N THR A 377 8.70 -40.57 -19.58
CA THR A 377 9.48 -41.69 -19.02
C THR A 377 10.37 -42.40 -20.05
N GLY A 378 10.53 -41.88 -21.28
CA GLY A 378 11.33 -42.50 -22.35
C GLY A 378 12.12 -41.52 -23.24
N ILE A 379 12.61 -41.97 -24.40
CA ILE A 379 13.33 -41.12 -25.37
C ILE A 379 12.42 -39.97 -25.82
N CYS A 380 12.86 -38.74 -25.55
CA CYS A 380 12.09 -37.54 -25.81
C CYS A 380 11.97 -37.27 -27.32
N ARG A 381 10.83 -37.60 -27.93
CA ARG A 381 10.56 -37.32 -29.36
C ARG A 381 10.63 -35.84 -29.72
N THR A 382 10.55 -34.93 -28.73
CA THR A 382 10.64 -33.48 -28.94
C THR A 382 12.08 -32.94 -28.82
N GLY A 383 13.07 -33.80 -28.60
CA GLY A 383 14.48 -33.40 -28.40
C GLY A 383 14.71 -32.57 -27.12
N GLY A 384 13.76 -32.58 -26.19
CA GLY A 384 13.80 -31.77 -24.98
C GLY A 384 14.50 -32.47 -23.82
N VAL A 385 15.15 -31.70 -22.95
CA VAL A 385 15.89 -32.22 -21.80
C VAL A 385 14.94 -32.55 -20.64
N HIS A 386 15.15 -33.72 -20.02
CA HIS A 386 14.37 -34.24 -18.89
C HIS A 386 14.98 -33.81 -17.53
N ARG A 387 14.85 -32.53 -17.21
CA ARG A 387 15.22 -31.94 -15.92
C ARG A 387 14.06 -31.11 -15.40
N CYS A 388 13.91 -30.93 -14.09
CA CYS A 388 12.87 -30.09 -13.52
C CYS A 388 13.12 -28.61 -13.84
N ALA A 389 12.12 -27.89 -14.34
CA ALA A 389 12.22 -26.44 -14.56
C ALA A 389 12.39 -25.64 -13.25
N ASN A 390 11.99 -26.22 -12.10
CA ASN A 390 12.09 -25.57 -10.80
C ASN A 390 13.48 -25.65 -10.17
N CYS A 391 14.09 -26.83 -10.11
CA CYS A 391 15.36 -27.06 -9.41
C CYS A 391 16.52 -27.41 -10.35
N GLY A 392 16.26 -27.62 -11.65
CA GLY A 392 17.27 -28.03 -12.62
C GLY A 392 17.73 -29.48 -12.48
N ILE A 393 17.16 -30.31 -11.60
CA ILE A 393 17.58 -31.71 -11.38
C ILE A 393 16.69 -32.68 -12.17
N GLY A 394 17.26 -33.79 -12.65
CA GLY A 394 16.49 -34.90 -13.23
C GLY A 394 15.73 -35.72 -12.17
N GLY A 395 14.81 -36.58 -12.62
CA GLY A 395 14.06 -37.50 -11.75
C GLY A 395 12.63 -37.07 -11.40
N HIS A 396 12.32 -35.77 -11.45
CA HIS A 396 10.95 -35.29 -11.29
C HIS A 396 10.60 -34.10 -12.22
N GLY A 397 9.31 -34.00 -12.57
CA GLY A 397 8.76 -32.85 -13.30
C GLY A 397 8.46 -31.66 -12.38
N CYS A 398 8.09 -30.53 -12.97
CA CYS A 398 7.75 -29.29 -12.25
C CYS A 398 6.42 -29.38 -11.48
N THR A 399 5.49 -30.21 -11.93
CA THR A 399 4.15 -30.39 -11.30
C THR A 399 4.12 -31.39 -10.16
N LYS A 400 5.21 -32.13 -9.89
CA LYS A 400 5.28 -33.14 -8.83
C LYS A 400 5.79 -32.60 -7.48
N LEU A 401 6.02 -31.30 -7.35
CA LEU A 401 6.55 -30.67 -6.13
C LEU A 401 5.52 -30.50 -5.01
N ASP A 402 4.23 -30.63 -5.28
CA ASP A 402 3.17 -30.57 -4.24
C ASP A 402 3.13 -31.82 -3.32
N LYS A 403 4.17 -32.68 -3.35
CA LYS A 403 4.26 -33.92 -2.55
C LYS A 403 5.51 -34.04 -1.69
N LEU A 404 6.34 -32.99 -1.58
CA LEU A 404 7.60 -33.04 -0.82
C LEU A 404 7.82 -31.85 0.13
N TYR A 405 6.73 -31.31 0.69
CA TYR A 405 6.75 -30.57 1.94
C TYR A 405 5.55 -30.99 2.79
#